data_AF-A0A2N6ES59-F1
#
_entry.id   AF-A0A2N6ES59-F1
#
_cell.length_a   1.000
_cell.length_b   1.000
_cell.length_c   1.000
_cell.angle_alpha   90.00
_cell.angle_beta   90.00
_cell.angle_gamma   90.00
#
_symmetry.space_group_name_H-M   'P 1'
#
loop_
_entity.id
_entity.type
_entity.pdbx_description
1 polymer ?
#
loop_
_entity_poly.entity_id
_entity_poly.type
_entity_poly.pdbx_seq_one_letter_code
_entity_poly.pdbx_strand_id
1 'polypeptide(L)'
;MTIKNPHTLFDEDQKLKTGKLVDIFWSKGGFSYRGRGRVVKLKLSTVTVALSEKVLHGEGYTVGSLVTVPRIVDAASWSSHNCVRLPQRSKCSEKVKLAG
;
A
#
# COMPACT_ATOMS: atom_id res chain seq x y z
N MET A 1 -3.78 16.00 15.39
CA MET A 1 -3.27 14.90 14.55
C MET A 1 -3.35 13.61 15.35
N THR A 2 -4.34 12.75 15.09
CA THR A 2 -4.54 11.53 15.87
C THR A 2 -3.52 10.47 15.45
N ILE A 3 -2.59 10.15 16.35
CA ILE A 3 -1.61 9.09 16.16
C ILE A 3 -2.39 7.77 16.08
N LYS A 4 -2.42 7.14 14.88
CA LYS A 4 -2.99 5.80 14.71
C LYS A 4 -2.16 4.84 15.57
N ASN A 5 -2.81 4.19 16.53
CA ASN A 5 -2.25 3.24 17.51
C ASN A 5 -1.18 2.32 16.87
N PRO A 6 0.02 2.13 17.45
CA PRO A 6 1.09 1.29 16.89
C PRO A 6 0.66 -0.17 16.65
N HIS A 7 -0.30 -0.66 17.43
CA HIS A 7 -0.95 -1.97 17.23
C HIS A 7 -1.54 -2.13 15.82
N THR A 8 -1.96 -1.03 15.18
CA THR A 8 -2.59 -1.09 13.85
C THR A 8 -1.63 -1.45 12.72
N LEU A 9 -0.33 -1.14 12.85
CA LEU A 9 0.65 -1.40 11.78
C LEU A 9 1.08 -2.86 11.76
N PHE A 10 1.32 -3.43 12.94
CA PHE A 10 1.64 -4.84 13.06
C PHE A 10 0.48 -5.72 12.56
N ASP A 11 -0.75 -5.40 12.97
CA ASP A 11 -1.95 -6.11 12.49
C ASP A 11 -2.17 -5.96 10.97
N GLU A 12 -1.78 -4.81 10.41
CA GLU A 12 -1.83 -4.56 8.97
C GLU A 12 -0.77 -5.38 8.23
N ASP A 13 0.43 -5.48 8.77
CA ASP A 13 1.52 -6.29 8.23
C ASP A 13 1.19 -7.79 8.19
N GLN A 14 0.57 -8.32 9.26
CA GLN A 14 0.14 -9.72 9.32
C GLN A 14 -0.93 -10.06 8.26
N LYS A 15 -1.66 -9.05 7.77
CA LYS A 15 -2.67 -9.21 6.72
C LYS A 15 -2.10 -9.06 5.31
N LEU A 16 -0.83 -8.63 5.16
CA LEU A 16 -0.15 -8.62 3.87
C LEU A 16 0.12 -10.05 3.41
N LYS A 17 -0.38 -10.38 2.22
CA LYS A 17 -0.21 -11.70 1.58
C LYS A 17 -0.04 -11.50 0.08
N THR A 18 0.63 -12.44 -0.58
CA THR A 18 0.69 -12.46 -2.05
C THR A 18 -0.73 -12.49 -2.64
N GLY A 19 -0.91 -11.79 -3.75
CA GLY A 19 -2.20 -11.56 -4.40
C GLY A 19 -3.07 -10.46 -3.79
N LYS A 20 -2.76 -9.96 -2.59
CA LYS A 20 -3.55 -8.87 -1.97
C LYS A 20 -3.33 -7.54 -2.68
N LEU A 21 -4.43 -6.80 -2.84
CA LEU A 21 -4.39 -5.42 -3.31
C LEU A 21 -3.91 -4.52 -2.17
N VAL A 22 -2.98 -3.64 -2.49
CA VAL A 22 -2.33 -2.69 -1.57
C VAL A 22 -2.19 -1.33 -2.23
N ASP A 23 -2.19 -0.30 -1.40
CA ASP A 23 -1.75 1.03 -1.79
C ASP A 23 -0.28 1.17 -1.42
N ILE A 24 0.54 1.72 -2.33
CA ILE A 24 1.97 1.90 -2.13
C ILE A 24 2.39 3.34 -2.39
N PHE A 25 3.38 3.78 -1.62
CA PHE A 25 4.05 5.08 -1.75
C PHE A 25 5.55 4.80 -1.79
N TRP A 26 6.25 5.41 -2.73
CA TRP A 26 7.69 5.26 -2.86
C TRP A 26 8.32 6.51 -3.45
N SER A 27 9.59 6.74 -3.11
CA SER A 27 10.40 7.80 -3.72
C SER A 27 11.52 7.20 -4.56
N LYS A 28 11.73 7.73 -5.77
CA LYS A 28 12.85 7.35 -6.64
C LYS A 28 13.31 8.56 -7.45
N GLY A 29 14.62 8.79 -7.52
CA GLY A 29 15.20 9.87 -8.32
C GLY A 29 14.72 11.27 -7.90
N GLY A 30 14.46 11.49 -6.61
CA GLY A 30 13.97 12.77 -6.08
C GLY A 30 12.45 12.99 -6.23
N PHE A 31 11.74 12.08 -6.89
CA PHE A 31 10.29 12.16 -7.05
C PHE A 31 9.57 11.22 -6.09
N SER A 32 8.36 11.60 -5.69
CA SER A 32 7.47 10.80 -4.87
C SER A 32 6.30 10.30 -5.71
N TYR A 33 6.03 9.01 -5.59
CA TYR A 33 5.02 8.30 -6.36
C TYR A 33 4.02 7.65 -5.42
N ARG A 34 2.79 7.53 -5.92
CA ARG A 34 1.73 6.76 -5.30
C ARG A 34 1.11 5.87 -6.36
N GLY A 35 0.78 4.65 -5.97
CA GLY A 35 0.07 3.74 -6.85
C GLY A 35 -0.65 2.65 -6.08
N ARG A 36 -1.43 1.89 -6.82
CA ARG A 36 -2.11 0.71 -6.33
C ARG A 36 -1.65 -0.52 -7.09
N GLY A 37 -1.58 -1.65 -6.41
CA GLY A 37 -1.17 -2.89 -7.05
C GLY A 37 -1.36 -4.12 -6.18
N ARG A 38 -0.97 -5.28 -6.74
CA ARG A 38 -1.05 -6.57 -6.04
C ARG A 38 0.32 -7.01 -5.55
N VAL A 39 0.38 -7.47 -4.31
CA VAL A 39 1.60 -8.07 -3.74
C VAL A 39 1.98 -9.31 -4.55
N VAL A 40 3.15 -9.32 -5.16
CA VAL A 40 3.67 -10.49 -5.89
C VAL A 40 4.73 -11.24 -5.10
N LYS A 41 5.44 -10.56 -4.20
CA LYS A 41 6.47 -11.17 -3.36
C LYS A 41 6.54 -10.49 -2.01
N LEU A 42 6.65 -11.29 -0.96
CA LEU A 42 6.90 -10.84 0.41
C LEU A 42 8.25 -11.40 0.87
N LYS A 43 9.11 -10.53 1.37
CA LYS A 43 10.34 -10.90 2.09
C LYS A 43 10.26 -10.36 3.52
N LEU A 44 11.27 -10.67 4.32
CA LEU A 44 11.36 -10.20 5.71
C LEU A 44 11.27 -8.67 5.82
N SER A 45 11.99 -7.94 4.98
CA SER A 45 12.08 -6.47 5.02
C SER A 45 11.42 -5.74 3.85
N THR A 46 10.99 -6.45 2.80
CA THR A 46 10.49 -5.81 1.57
C THR A 46 9.22 -6.46 1.04
N VAL A 47 8.40 -5.66 0.37
CA VAL A 47 7.22 -6.10 -0.38
C VAL A 47 7.37 -5.67 -1.83
N THR A 48 7.25 -6.62 -2.77
CA THR A 48 7.18 -6.33 -4.19
C THR A 48 5.73 -6.35 -4.65
N VAL A 49 5.32 -5.31 -5.35
CA VAL A 49 3.95 -5.07 -5.80
C VAL A 49 3.95 -4.89 -7.32
N ALA A 50 3.06 -5.60 -8.01
CA ALA A 50 2.76 -5.35 -9.42
C ALA A 50 1.66 -4.30 -9.53
N LEU A 51 1.94 -3.18 -10.20
CA LEU A 51 1.00 -2.07 -10.34
C LEU A 51 -0.26 -2.51 -11.10
N SER A 52 -1.43 -2.16 -10.57
CA SER A 52 -2.72 -2.40 -11.22
C SER A 52 -3.17 -1.22 -12.10
N GLU A 53 -2.53 -0.07 -11.95
CA GLU A 53 -2.84 1.17 -12.67
C GLU A 53 -1.56 1.90 -13.09
N LYS A 54 -1.67 2.77 -14.09
CA LYS A 54 -0.58 3.66 -14.50
C LYS A 54 -0.42 4.76 -13.45
N VAL A 55 0.82 5.06 -13.08
CA VAL A 55 1.13 6.14 -12.12
C VAL A 55 1.16 7.47 -12.86
N LEU A 56 0.40 8.45 -12.36
CA LEU A 56 0.42 9.82 -12.90
C LEU A 56 1.81 10.43 -12.69
N HIS A 57 2.36 11.06 -13.73
CA HIS A 57 3.69 11.67 -13.73
C HIS A 57 4.86 10.71 -13.46
N GLY A 58 4.61 9.40 -13.45
CA GLY A 58 5.63 8.36 -13.36
C GLY A 58 6.00 7.85 -14.75
N GLU A 59 6.88 8.54 -15.46
CA GLU A 59 7.44 8.01 -16.70
C GLU A 59 8.07 6.63 -16.42
N GLY A 60 7.61 5.59 -17.13
CA GLY A 60 8.07 4.21 -16.95
C GLY A 60 7.28 3.35 -15.95
N TYR A 61 6.29 3.88 -15.22
CA TYR A 61 5.46 3.08 -14.30
C TYR A 61 4.06 2.82 -14.89
N THR A 62 3.95 1.76 -15.67
CA THR A 62 2.69 1.27 -16.27
C THR A 62 2.09 0.11 -15.47
N VAL A 63 0.87 -0.28 -15.84
CA VAL A 63 0.24 -1.52 -15.34
C VAL A 63 1.20 -2.70 -15.52
N GLY A 64 1.33 -3.54 -14.51
CA GLY A 64 2.24 -4.69 -14.47
C GLY A 64 3.66 -4.38 -13.99
N SER A 65 4.07 -3.11 -13.93
CA SER A 65 5.41 -2.74 -13.43
C SER A 65 5.59 -3.21 -11.99
N LEU A 66 6.80 -3.68 -11.68
CA LEU A 66 7.15 -4.16 -10.35
C LEU A 66 7.81 -3.06 -9.52
N VAL A 67 7.22 -2.76 -8.37
CA VAL A 67 7.74 -1.79 -7.40
C VAL A 67 8.06 -2.53 -6.11
N THR A 68 9.27 -2.33 -5.58
CA THR A 68 9.67 -2.88 -4.28
C THR A 68 9.75 -1.77 -3.26
N VAL A 69 9.04 -1.95 -2.15
CA VAL A 69 8.99 -1.01 -1.03
C VAL A 69 9.31 -1.72 0.28
N PRO A 70 9.72 -0.98 1.32
CA PRO A 70 9.89 -1.54 2.66
C PRO A 70 8.61 -2.18 3.18
N ARG A 71 8.77 -3.29 3.88
CA ARG A 71 7.68 -3.92 4.64
C ARG A 71 7.41 -3.09 5.90
N ILE A 72 6.19 -3.17 6.43
CA ILE A 72 5.76 -2.37 7.59
C ILE A 72 6.65 -2.64 8.82
N VAL A 73 7.16 -3.87 8.97
CA VAL A 73 8.07 -4.24 10.06
C VAL A 73 9.51 -3.73 9.91
N ASP A 74 9.90 -3.23 8.72
CA ASP A 74 11.22 -2.62 8.52
C ASP A 74 11.23 -1.17 9.03
N ALA A 75 11.38 -1.01 10.35
CA ALA A 75 11.35 0.31 11.00
C ALA A 75 12.46 1.27 10.55
N ALA A 76 13.52 0.77 9.92
CA ALA A 76 14.62 1.61 9.43
C ALA A 76 14.29 2.26 8.08
N SER A 77 13.64 1.51 7.18
CA SER A 77 13.38 1.96 5.81
C SER A 77 11.93 2.42 5.61
N TRP A 78 10.99 1.93 6.41
CA TRP A 78 9.57 2.22 6.27
C TRP A 78 9.24 3.64 6.77
N SER A 79 8.58 4.42 5.92
CA SER A 79 8.17 5.79 6.24
C SER A 79 6.94 6.18 5.42
N SER A 80 6.33 7.34 5.71
CA SER A 80 5.20 7.84 4.91
C SER A 80 5.51 8.03 3.43
N HIS A 81 6.79 8.18 3.07
CA HIS A 81 7.26 8.34 1.69
C HIS A 81 7.66 7.01 1.03
N ASN A 82 7.91 5.97 1.82
CA ASN A 82 8.28 4.64 1.36
C ASN A 82 7.52 3.60 2.20
N CYS A 83 6.27 3.34 1.81
CA CYS A 83 5.41 2.41 2.53
C CYS A 83 4.48 1.60 1.63
N VAL A 84 4.01 0.50 2.20
CA VAL A 84 2.89 -0.30 1.72
C VAL A 84 1.79 -0.28 2.78
N ARG A 85 0.54 -0.12 2.35
CA ARG A 85 -0.66 -0.15 3.19
C ARG A 85 -1.75 -1.02 2.58
N LEU A 86 -2.58 -1.62 3.41
CA LEU A 86 -3.85 -2.16 2.94
C LEU A 86 -4.77 -1.01 2.54
N PRO A 87 -5.54 -1.15 1.44
CA PRO A 87 -6.47 -0.12 1.03
C PRO A 87 -7.44 0.13 2.17
N GLN A 88 -7.54 1.38 2.60
CA GLN A 88 -8.53 1.74 3.61
C GLN A 88 -9.90 1.48 2.98
N ARG A 89 -10.69 0.55 3.57
CA ARG A 89 -12.12 0.47 3.25
C ARG A 89 -12.68 1.84 3.60
N SER A 90 -12.99 2.66 2.60
CA SER A 90 -13.98 3.70 2.79
C SER A 90 -15.21 2.96 3.31
N LYS A 91 -15.61 3.25 4.55
CA LYS A 91 -16.93 2.85 5.03
C LYS A 91 -17.93 3.61 4.16
N CYS A 92 -18.25 3.11 2.97
CA CYS A 92 -19.54 3.43 2.39
C CYS A 92 -20.56 2.87 3.37
N SER A 93 -21.23 3.79 4.04
CA SER A 93 -22.33 3.54 4.95
C SER A 93 -23.41 2.74 4.25
N GLU A 94 -23.42 1.42 4.47
CA GLU A 94 -24.61 0.61 4.21
C GLU A 94 -25.56 0.80 5.41
N LYS A 95 -26.20 1.97 5.43
CA LYS A 95 -27.49 2.16 6.08
C LYS A 95 -28.45 2.64 5.00
N VAL A 96 -28.95 1.72 4.19
CA VAL A 96 -30.22 1.91 3.52
C VAL A 96 -31.18 0.90 4.13
N LYS A 97 -31.82 1.31 5.24
CA LYS A 97 -33.16 0.83 5.55
C LYS A 97 -34.04 1.33 4.40
N LEU A 98 -34.56 0.45 3.57
CA LEU A 98 -35.80 0.70 2.86
C LEU A 98 -36.87 -0.13 3.56
N ALA A 99 -37.61 0.57 4.42
CA ALA A 99 -38.96 0.18 4.80
C ALA A 99 -39.86 0.37 3.57
N GLY A 100 -40.81 -0.54 3.40
CA GLY A 100 -41.84 -0.54 2.36
C GLY A 100 -42.46 -1.92 2.30
#